data_AF-A0A1G2Y9A1-F1
#
_entry.id   AF-A0A1G2Y9A1-F1
#
_cell.length_a   1.000
_cell.length_b   1.000
_cell.length_c   1.000
_cell.angle_alpha   90.00
_cell.angle_beta   90.00
_cell.angle_gamma   90.00
#
_symmetry.space_group_name_H-M   'P 1'
#
loop_
_entity.id
_entity.type
_entity.pdbx_description
1 polymer ?
#
loop_
_entity_poly.entity_id
_entity_poly.type
_entity_poly.pdbx_seq_one_letter_code
_entity_poly.pdbx_strand_id
1 'polypeptide(L)'
;MPTLSPAKELKITREKLAYWFFRLNGCFTFENFIVHPNRRGPQRTEVDIITLRFRHRQELVTSNHSMEDYPLFQGQEKYASVFFVEVKKNECSLNGPWLDTKKENIERVLNAIGLIPKNDIKAVSEQLYNNYIFDKDNISISFAMVGKTKSSKHNYENIPQLTWNEILHWMYLRYVNYEEQKADHQQWDPVGIELYKLATKQYRNNQNEFVGHCLRKAGISDC
;
A
#
# COMPACT_ATOMS: atom_id res chain seq x y z
N MET A 1 0.94 -1.73 -45.41
CA MET A 1 1.08 -2.50 -44.16
C MET A 1 0.85 -1.53 -43.01
N PRO A 2 -0.04 -1.82 -42.04
CA PRO A 2 -0.16 -0.98 -40.86
C PRO A 2 1.11 -1.18 -40.02
N THR A 3 1.84 -0.09 -39.79
CA THR A 3 2.98 -0.05 -38.86
C THR A 3 2.45 -0.36 -37.47
N LEU A 4 2.88 -1.50 -36.91
CA LEU A 4 2.71 -1.82 -35.50
C LEU A 4 3.21 -0.63 -34.68
N SER A 5 2.31 -0.04 -33.89
CA SER A 5 2.68 0.95 -32.87
C SER A 5 3.77 0.34 -31.98
N PRO A 6 4.87 1.07 -31.67
CA PRO A 6 5.88 0.55 -30.78
C PRO A 6 5.22 0.15 -29.46
N ALA A 7 5.52 -1.06 -28.98
CA ALA A 7 4.98 -1.56 -27.73
C ALA A 7 5.18 -0.51 -26.63
N LYS A 8 4.07 -0.03 -26.05
CA LYS A 8 4.10 0.98 -25.00
C LYS A 8 4.95 0.43 -23.85
N GLU A 9 6.03 1.12 -23.52
CA GLU A 9 6.92 0.71 -22.43
C GLU A 9 6.11 0.57 -21.13
N LEU A 10 6.30 -0.55 -20.43
CA LEU A 10 5.64 -0.79 -19.16
C LEU A 10 6.10 0.25 -18.12
N LYS A 11 5.15 1.01 -17.59
CA LYS A 11 5.43 2.05 -16.59
C LYS A 11 5.25 1.49 -15.18
N ILE A 12 6.34 1.38 -14.43
CA ILE A 12 6.32 1.09 -12.99
C ILE A 12 6.14 2.43 -12.26
N THR A 13 5.02 2.61 -11.57
CA THR A 13 4.75 3.81 -10.76
C THR A 13 4.95 3.53 -9.27
N ARG A 14 5.04 4.59 -8.45
CA ARG A 14 5.18 4.49 -6.99
C ARG A 14 3.96 3.82 -6.37
N GLU A 15 2.79 4.22 -6.82
CA GLU A 15 1.49 3.70 -6.38
C GLU A 15 1.42 2.19 -6.68
N LYS A 16 1.91 1.76 -7.85
CA LYS A 16 1.99 0.33 -8.18
C LYS A 16 3.00 -0.45 -7.35
N LEU A 17 4.15 0.15 -6.99
CA LEU A 17 5.10 -0.48 -6.07
C LEU A 17 4.48 -0.68 -4.68
N ALA A 18 3.85 0.35 -4.13
CA ALA A 18 3.15 0.27 -2.85
C ALA A 18 2.01 -0.75 -2.91
N TYR A 19 1.19 -0.73 -3.97
CA TYR A 19 0.13 -1.71 -4.20
C TYR A 19 0.64 -3.14 -4.13
N TRP A 20 1.73 -3.44 -4.86
CA TRP A 20 2.31 -4.78 -4.88
C TRP A 20 2.89 -5.18 -3.52
N PHE A 21 3.49 -4.26 -2.79
CA PHE A 21 3.91 -4.52 -1.41
C PHE A 21 2.75 -4.98 -0.52
N PHE A 22 1.64 -4.24 -0.48
CA PHE A 22 0.47 -4.63 0.32
C PHE A 22 -0.16 -5.94 -0.18
N ARG A 23 -0.29 -6.11 -1.50
CA ARG A 23 -0.83 -7.34 -2.10
C ARG A 23 -0.01 -8.59 -1.74
N LEU A 24 1.33 -8.49 -1.76
CA LEU A 24 2.24 -9.58 -1.37
C LEU A 24 2.22 -9.92 0.12
N ASN A 25 1.63 -9.05 0.94
CA ASN A 25 1.38 -9.26 2.37
C ASN A 25 -0.06 -9.74 2.66
N GLY A 26 -0.79 -10.14 1.62
CA GLY A 26 -2.15 -10.68 1.73
C GLY A 26 -3.22 -9.62 1.99
N CYS A 27 -2.95 -8.35 1.68
CA CYS A 27 -3.98 -7.32 1.71
C CYS A 27 -4.87 -7.39 0.47
N PHE A 28 -6.18 -7.25 0.67
CA PHE A 28 -7.10 -6.79 -0.36
C PHE A 28 -6.86 -5.30 -0.56
N THR A 29 -6.79 -4.84 -1.81
CA THR A 29 -6.37 -3.48 -2.13
C THR A 29 -7.32 -2.83 -3.12
N PHE A 30 -7.60 -1.54 -2.89
CA PHE A 30 -8.33 -0.65 -3.79
C PHE A 30 -7.43 0.56 -4.09
N GLU A 31 -7.01 0.72 -5.33
CA GLU A 31 -6.15 1.83 -5.78
C GLU A 31 -7.00 3.04 -6.20
N ASN A 32 -6.45 4.25 -6.04
CA ASN A 32 -7.01 5.53 -6.52
C ASN A 32 -8.47 5.73 -6.10
N PHE A 33 -8.74 5.63 -4.80
CA PHE A 33 -10.09 5.78 -4.27
C PHE A 33 -10.49 7.26 -4.22
N ILE A 34 -11.38 7.66 -5.13
CA ILE A 34 -11.82 9.05 -5.27
C ILE A 34 -13.01 9.34 -4.37
N VAL A 35 -12.88 10.40 -3.55
CA VAL A 35 -13.99 10.91 -2.73
C VAL A 35 -14.71 12.02 -3.49
N HIS A 36 -15.94 11.71 -3.93
CA HIS A 36 -16.77 12.66 -4.64
C HIS A 36 -17.48 13.64 -3.68
N PRO A 37 -17.66 14.91 -4.09
CA PRO A 37 -18.51 15.86 -3.38
C PRO A 37 -20.00 15.48 -3.48
N ASN A 38 -20.83 15.94 -2.53
CA ASN A 38 -22.30 15.74 -2.55
C ASN A 38 -23.01 16.40 -3.75
N ARG A 39 -22.38 17.38 -4.40
CA ARG A 39 -22.90 18.11 -5.55
C ARG A 39 -21.83 18.15 -6.63
N ARG A 40 -22.23 18.40 -7.89
CA ARG A 40 -21.30 18.57 -9.01
C ARG A 40 -20.16 19.54 -8.64
N GLY A 41 -18.93 19.09 -8.80
CA GLY A 41 -17.73 19.85 -8.42
C GLY A 41 -16.46 18.99 -8.50
N PRO A 42 -15.28 19.57 -8.29
CA PRO A 42 -14.02 18.84 -8.29
C PRO A 42 -13.98 17.79 -7.18
N GLN A 43 -13.17 16.74 -7.37
CA GLN A 43 -12.90 15.74 -6.35
C GLN A 43 -12.45 16.38 -5.03
N ARG A 44 -12.92 15.84 -3.89
CA ARG A 44 -12.61 16.41 -2.57
C ARG A 44 -11.24 15.96 -2.10
N THR A 45 -10.97 14.67 -2.24
CA THR A 45 -9.70 14.03 -1.94
C THR A 45 -9.61 12.71 -2.69
N GLU A 46 -8.44 12.10 -2.62
CA GLU A 46 -8.09 10.81 -3.20
C GLU A 46 -7.29 10.04 -2.15
N VAL A 47 -7.57 8.75 -2.01
CA VAL A 47 -6.72 7.81 -1.29
C VAL A 47 -5.93 7.03 -2.33
N ASP A 48 -4.60 7.06 -2.24
CA ASP A 48 -3.78 6.34 -3.21
C ASP A 48 -4.08 4.84 -3.13
N ILE A 49 -4.12 4.27 -1.92
CA ILE A 49 -4.49 2.86 -1.69
C ILE A 49 -5.30 2.72 -0.40
N ILE A 50 -6.44 2.04 -0.47
CA ILE A 50 -7.14 1.48 0.70
C ILE A 50 -6.85 -0.01 0.77
N THR A 51 -6.54 -0.50 1.96
CA THR A 51 -6.27 -1.93 2.18
C THR A 51 -7.23 -2.53 3.20
N LEU A 52 -7.48 -3.83 3.08
CA LEU A 52 -8.12 -4.65 4.10
C LEU A 52 -7.29 -5.92 4.28
N ARG A 53 -6.93 -6.25 5.52
CA ARG A 53 -6.21 -7.48 5.84
C ARG A 53 -6.85 -8.19 7.02
N PHE A 54 -7.00 -9.51 6.92
CA PHE A 54 -7.51 -10.33 8.01
C PHE A 54 -6.36 -10.87 8.89
N ARG A 55 -6.58 -10.87 10.21
CA ARG A 55 -5.59 -11.27 11.23
C ARG A 55 -4.86 -12.56 10.91
N HIS A 56 -5.64 -13.61 10.67
CA HIS A 56 -5.15 -14.98 10.55
C HIS A 56 -4.70 -15.33 9.14
N ARG A 57 -4.46 -14.34 8.26
CA ARG A 57 -3.86 -14.59 6.95
C ARG A 57 -2.52 -15.30 7.14
N GLN A 58 -2.40 -16.47 6.54
CA GLN A 58 -1.20 -17.29 6.47
C GLN A 58 -1.17 -17.96 5.09
N GLU A 59 -0.10 -17.79 4.35
CA GLU A 59 0.15 -18.56 3.11
C GLU A 59 1.15 -19.69 3.42
N LEU A 60 0.95 -20.85 2.80
CA LEU A 60 1.83 -22.03 2.93
C LEU A 60 1.93 -22.61 4.36
N VAL A 61 0.89 -22.44 5.20
CA VAL A 61 0.86 -22.95 6.59
C VAL A 61 1.00 -24.48 6.69
N THR A 62 0.57 -25.21 5.65
CA THR A 62 0.69 -26.67 5.57
C THR A 62 2.03 -27.14 5.03
N SER A 63 2.92 -26.21 4.66
CA SER A 63 4.28 -26.51 4.23
C SER A 63 5.25 -26.39 5.41
N ASN A 64 6.43 -26.98 5.26
CA ASN A 64 7.52 -26.80 6.24
C ASN A 64 8.19 -25.42 6.18
N HIS A 65 7.70 -24.51 5.31
CA HIS A 65 8.25 -23.18 5.10
C HIS A 65 7.13 -22.15 4.94
N SER A 66 6.54 -21.75 6.07
CA SER A 66 5.47 -20.74 6.11
C SER A 66 5.93 -19.43 5.46
N MET A 67 5.00 -18.76 4.77
CA MET A 67 5.27 -17.52 4.07
C MET A 67 5.12 -16.31 5.00
N GLU A 68 6.25 -15.81 5.53
CA GLU A 68 6.26 -14.72 6.51
C GLU A 68 5.88 -13.36 5.91
N ASP A 69 5.02 -12.60 6.57
CA ASP A 69 4.67 -11.24 6.15
C ASP A 69 5.60 -10.19 6.76
N TYR A 70 5.61 -9.00 6.17
CA TYR A 70 6.34 -7.84 6.66
C TYR A 70 5.96 -7.52 8.13
N PRO A 71 6.90 -7.07 8.98
CA PRO A 71 6.68 -6.88 10.42
C PRO A 71 5.45 -6.05 10.81
N LEU A 72 5.05 -5.07 9.98
CA LEU A 72 3.82 -4.29 10.18
C LEU A 72 2.57 -5.17 10.35
N PHE A 73 2.53 -6.32 9.70
CA PHE A 73 1.36 -7.22 9.68
C PHE A 73 1.46 -8.36 10.70
N GLN A 74 2.54 -8.41 11.48
CA GLN A 74 2.74 -9.40 12.52
C GLN A 74 2.10 -8.92 13.83
N GLY A 75 1.64 -9.85 14.67
CA GLY A 75 1.11 -9.52 15.99
C GLY A 75 -0.21 -8.74 16.01
N GLN A 76 -0.93 -8.65 14.89
CA GLN A 76 -2.23 -7.98 14.83
C GLN A 76 -3.22 -8.67 15.79
N GLU A 77 -3.83 -7.90 16.69
CA GLU A 77 -4.83 -8.42 17.62
C GLU A 77 -6.24 -8.42 17.02
N LYS A 78 -6.51 -7.45 16.15
CA LYS A 78 -7.83 -7.23 15.54
C LYS A 78 -8.06 -8.17 14.37
N TYR A 79 -9.31 -8.59 14.17
CA TYR A 79 -9.69 -9.50 13.07
C TYR A 79 -9.48 -8.86 11.70
N ALA A 80 -9.75 -7.57 11.57
CA ALA A 80 -9.59 -6.82 10.33
C ALA A 80 -8.77 -5.54 10.57
N SER A 81 -7.74 -5.33 9.75
CA SER A 81 -6.94 -4.11 9.73
C SER A 81 -7.12 -3.41 8.39
N VAL A 82 -7.45 -2.13 8.43
CA VAL A 82 -7.59 -1.26 7.26
C VAL A 82 -6.53 -0.17 7.31
N PHE A 83 -5.78 -0.02 6.22
CA PHE A 83 -4.84 1.09 6.06
C PHE A 83 -5.32 2.03 4.95
N PHE A 84 -5.40 3.32 5.27
CA PHE A 84 -5.44 4.40 4.28
C PHE A 84 -4.01 4.81 3.97
N VAL A 85 -3.52 4.38 2.82
CA VAL A 85 -2.11 4.52 2.42
C VAL A 85 -1.96 5.77 1.57
N GLU A 86 -1.00 6.60 1.95
CA GLU A 86 -0.56 7.77 1.20
C GLU A 86 0.86 7.55 0.66
N VAL A 87 1.06 7.80 -0.63
CA VAL A 87 2.26 7.46 -1.39
C VAL A 87 2.99 8.74 -1.83
N LYS A 88 4.19 8.94 -1.30
CA LYS A 88 5.03 10.10 -1.57
C LYS A 88 6.31 9.74 -2.32
N LYS A 89 6.79 10.68 -3.15
CA LYS A 89 8.11 10.57 -3.78
C LYS A 89 9.22 10.69 -2.72
N ASN A 90 9.11 11.72 -1.88
CA ASN A 90 10.15 12.11 -0.93
C ASN A 90 9.75 11.69 0.49
N GLU A 91 9.77 12.60 1.46
CA GLU A 91 9.41 12.32 2.85
C GLU A 91 7.98 11.76 2.98
N CYS A 92 7.82 10.76 3.86
CA CYS A 92 6.51 10.28 4.31
C CYS A 92 5.68 11.44 4.85
N SER A 93 4.50 11.67 4.28
CA SER A 93 3.62 12.73 4.74
C SER A 93 2.18 12.43 4.35
N LEU A 94 1.23 12.91 5.16
CA LEU A 94 -0.18 12.85 4.83
C LEU A 94 -0.59 14.05 3.98
N ASN A 95 -1.51 13.82 3.05
CA ASN A 95 -2.17 14.89 2.33
C ASN A 95 -3.01 15.75 3.29
N GLY A 96 -2.76 17.06 3.32
CA GLY A 96 -3.48 18.02 4.17
C GLY A 96 -5.01 17.93 4.10
N PRO A 97 -5.65 17.68 2.93
CA PRO A 97 -7.09 17.47 2.85
C PRO A 97 -7.64 16.35 3.75
N TRP A 98 -6.86 15.34 4.11
CA TRP A 98 -7.29 14.29 5.04
C TRP A 98 -7.57 14.81 6.44
N LEU A 99 -6.82 15.82 6.87
CA LEU A 99 -6.83 16.33 8.24
C LEU A 99 -7.72 17.56 8.39
N ASP A 100 -8.33 18.01 7.30
CA ASP A 100 -9.30 19.09 7.32
C ASP A 100 -10.67 18.54 7.74
N THR A 101 -10.95 18.62 9.03
CA THR A 101 -12.22 18.20 9.64
C THR A 101 -13.43 18.90 9.02
N LYS A 102 -13.27 20.11 8.45
CA LYS A 102 -14.37 20.82 7.78
C LYS A 102 -14.78 20.19 6.45
N LYS A 103 -13.94 19.34 5.87
CA LYS A 103 -14.23 18.64 4.60
C LYS A 103 -14.86 17.27 4.80
N GLU A 104 -14.83 16.74 6.02
CA GLU A 104 -15.40 15.44 6.40
C GLU A 104 -14.93 14.30 5.48
N ASN A 105 -13.67 14.37 5.03
CA ASN A 105 -13.12 13.41 4.08
C ASN A 105 -13.03 12.01 4.68
N ILE A 106 -12.70 11.90 5.97
CA ILE A 106 -12.61 10.60 6.66
C ILE A 106 -14.01 9.98 6.77
N GLU A 107 -15.02 10.75 7.18
CA GLU A 107 -16.42 10.30 7.27
C GLU A 107 -16.92 9.78 5.93
N ARG A 108 -16.60 10.49 4.84
CA ARG A 108 -17.00 10.09 3.48
C ARG A 108 -16.37 8.77 3.08
N VAL A 109 -15.08 8.59 3.35
CA VAL A 109 -14.39 7.33 3.07
C VAL A 109 -14.98 6.21 3.93
N LEU A 110 -15.18 6.42 5.23
CA LEU A 110 -15.79 5.44 6.13
C LEU A 110 -17.20 5.02 5.67
N ASN A 111 -18.03 5.97 5.24
CA ASN A 111 -19.34 5.68 4.66
C ASN A 111 -19.21 4.84 3.38
N ALA A 112 -18.28 5.21 2.50
CA ALA A 112 -18.16 4.60 1.19
C ALA A 112 -17.54 3.19 1.22
N ILE A 113 -16.59 2.92 2.13
CA ILE A 113 -16.06 1.57 2.35
C ILE A 113 -17.04 0.67 3.11
N GLY A 114 -18.00 1.27 3.84
CA GLY A 114 -19.09 0.54 4.50
C GLY A 114 -18.69 -0.34 5.68
N LEU A 115 -17.49 -0.15 6.25
CA LEU A 115 -16.98 -0.97 7.35
C LEU A 115 -17.56 -0.59 8.72
N ILE A 116 -17.96 0.67 8.89
CA ILE A 116 -18.39 1.24 10.18
C ILE A 116 -19.91 1.50 10.15
N PRO A 117 -20.66 1.11 11.20
CA PRO A 117 -22.08 1.45 11.31
C PRO A 117 -22.29 2.96 11.23
N LYS A 118 -23.33 3.39 10.52
CA LYS A 118 -23.59 4.82 10.25
C LYS A 118 -23.60 5.70 11.50
N ASN A 119 -24.11 5.18 12.61
CA ASN A 119 -24.20 5.91 13.88
C ASN A 119 -22.83 6.12 14.56
N ASP A 120 -21.85 5.29 14.23
CA ASP A 120 -20.51 5.32 14.83
C ASP A 120 -19.50 6.11 13.99
N ILE A 121 -19.81 6.41 12.72
CA ILE A 121 -18.88 7.06 11.77
C ILE A 121 -18.25 8.33 12.34
N LYS A 122 -19.05 9.18 13.00
CA LYS A 122 -18.54 10.43 13.58
C LYS A 122 -17.54 10.20 14.71
N ALA A 123 -17.83 9.24 15.60
CA ALA A 123 -16.93 8.92 16.70
C ALA A 123 -15.62 8.26 16.21
N VAL A 124 -15.71 7.47 15.14
CA VAL A 124 -14.54 6.85 14.51
C VAL A 124 -13.70 7.88 13.74
N SER A 125 -14.35 8.78 12.98
CA SER A 125 -13.64 9.82 12.24
C SER A 125 -12.90 10.78 13.18
N GLU A 126 -13.51 11.20 14.28
CA GLU A 126 -12.87 12.03 15.31
C GLU A 126 -11.59 11.37 15.86
N GLN A 127 -11.59 10.06 16.10
CA GLN A 127 -10.38 9.34 16.51
C GLN A 127 -9.31 9.31 15.41
N LEU A 128 -9.70 9.09 14.16
CA LEU A 128 -8.78 9.10 13.03
C LEU A 128 -8.20 10.50 12.76
N TYR A 129 -8.97 11.56 12.95
CA TYR A 129 -8.49 12.94 12.84
C TYR A 129 -7.46 13.29 13.91
N ASN A 130 -7.69 12.86 15.15
CA ASN A 130 -6.87 13.24 16.29
C ASN A 130 -5.64 12.34 16.45
N ASN A 131 -5.80 11.04 16.21
CA ASN A 131 -4.82 10.01 16.55
C ASN A 131 -4.27 9.26 15.34
N TYR A 132 -4.84 9.45 14.14
CA TYR A 132 -4.53 8.69 12.92
C TYR A 132 -4.81 7.18 12.99
N ILE A 133 -5.38 6.73 14.10
CA ILE A 133 -5.74 5.35 14.36
C ILE A 133 -7.06 5.29 15.11
N PHE A 134 -7.89 4.34 14.69
CA PHE A 134 -9.02 3.83 15.41
C PHE A 134 -8.75 2.35 15.65
N ASP A 135 -8.78 1.93 16.92
CA ASP A 135 -8.48 0.55 17.28
C ASP A 135 -9.46 0.08 18.36
N LYS A 136 -10.54 -0.59 17.95
CA LYS A 136 -11.60 -1.02 18.86
C LYS A 136 -12.28 -2.30 18.37
N ASP A 137 -12.73 -3.09 19.33
CA ASP A 137 -13.42 -4.35 19.11
C ASP A 137 -12.57 -5.27 18.23
N ASN A 138 -13.04 -5.58 17.03
CA ASN A 138 -12.44 -6.51 16.07
C ASN A 138 -11.83 -5.81 14.84
N ILE A 139 -11.79 -4.47 14.83
CA ILE A 139 -11.37 -3.67 13.68
C ILE A 139 -10.31 -2.65 14.11
N SER A 140 -9.24 -2.57 13.32
CA SER A 140 -8.29 -1.46 13.35
C SER A 140 -8.36 -0.71 12.02
N ILE A 141 -8.40 0.62 12.08
CA ILE A 141 -8.29 1.51 10.93
C ILE A 141 -7.18 2.49 11.24
N SER A 142 -6.18 2.61 10.37
CA SER A 142 -5.13 3.62 10.53
C SER A 142 -4.69 4.19 9.20
N PHE A 143 -4.01 5.32 9.25
CA PHE A 143 -3.20 5.77 8.12
C PHE A 143 -1.92 4.93 8.00
N ALA A 144 -1.33 4.89 6.82
CA ALA A 144 0.04 4.46 6.59
C ALA A 144 0.67 5.36 5.53
N MET A 145 1.98 5.59 5.61
CA MET A 145 2.70 6.45 4.67
C MET A 145 3.83 5.68 4.01
N VAL A 146 4.00 5.92 2.71
CA VAL A 146 5.13 5.40 1.95
C VAL A 146 5.94 6.55 1.36
N GLY A 147 7.26 6.55 1.55
CA GLY A 147 8.13 7.62 1.08
C GLY A 147 9.59 7.19 0.90
N LYS A 148 10.45 8.07 0.41
CA LYS A 148 11.91 7.85 0.35
C LYS A 148 12.54 7.89 1.73
N THR A 149 12.04 8.76 2.61
CA THR A 149 12.52 8.91 3.99
C THR A 149 11.34 8.94 4.94
N LYS A 150 11.55 8.48 6.18
CA LYS A 150 10.60 8.68 7.27
C LYS A 150 10.58 10.16 7.65
N SER A 151 9.43 10.63 8.11
CA SER A 151 9.29 11.96 8.68
C SER A 151 9.60 11.93 10.17
N SER A 152 10.25 13.00 10.62
CA SER A 152 10.55 13.26 12.03
C SER A 152 9.46 14.07 12.74
N LYS A 153 8.34 14.36 12.08
CA LYS A 153 7.23 15.10 12.70
C LYS A 153 6.63 14.28 13.85
N HIS A 154 6.61 14.86 15.04
CA HIS A 154 6.14 14.19 16.27
C HIS A 154 4.72 13.62 16.16
N ASN A 155 3.82 14.28 15.44
CA ASN A 155 2.46 13.80 15.25
C ASN A 155 2.37 12.55 14.34
N TYR A 156 3.46 12.11 13.71
CA TYR A 156 3.51 10.93 12.85
C TYR A 156 4.16 9.71 13.53
N GLU A 157 4.49 9.79 14.82
CA GLU A 157 5.10 8.67 15.55
C GLU A 157 4.21 7.42 15.60
N ASN A 158 2.88 7.61 15.65
CA ASN A 158 1.90 6.52 15.68
C ASN A 158 1.43 6.04 14.30
N ILE A 159 1.97 6.61 13.22
CA ILE A 159 1.59 6.26 11.85
C ILE A 159 2.68 5.35 11.28
N PRO A 160 2.36 4.14 10.79
CA PRO A 160 3.30 3.33 10.03
C PRO A 160 3.95 4.13 8.89
N GLN A 161 5.27 4.30 8.96
CA GLN A 161 6.07 4.97 7.93
C GLN A 161 6.98 3.94 7.26
N LEU A 162 6.72 3.67 5.99
CA LEU A 162 7.44 2.68 5.20
C LEU A 162 8.31 3.40 4.17
N THR A 163 9.60 3.09 4.14
CA THR A 163 10.48 3.63 3.11
C THR A 163 10.50 2.76 1.85
N TRP A 164 10.72 3.38 0.69
CA TRP A 164 10.86 2.65 -0.57
C TRP A 164 11.99 1.63 -0.52
N ASN A 165 13.10 1.94 0.17
CA ASN A 165 14.18 0.99 0.38
C ASN A 165 13.70 -0.23 1.19
N GLU A 166 13.07 -0.03 2.35
CA GLU A 166 12.56 -1.13 3.18
C GLU A 166 11.58 -2.02 2.40
N ILE A 167 10.61 -1.42 1.71
CA ILE A 167 9.61 -2.14 0.93
C ILE A 167 10.26 -2.95 -0.21
N LEU A 168 11.11 -2.33 -1.02
CA LEU A 168 11.68 -2.99 -2.19
C LEU A 168 12.68 -4.09 -1.81
N HIS A 169 13.45 -3.90 -0.73
CA HIS A 169 14.29 -4.97 -0.20
C HIS A 169 13.45 -6.17 0.21
N TRP A 170 12.37 -5.94 0.97
CA TRP A 170 11.48 -7.01 1.38
C TRP A 170 10.79 -7.69 0.19
N MET A 171 10.32 -6.93 -0.80
CA MET A 171 9.69 -7.50 -2.00
C MET A 171 10.66 -8.39 -2.78
N TYR A 172 11.93 -7.98 -2.92
CA TYR A 172 12.95 -8.83 -3.54
C TYR A 172 13.09 -10.17 -2.81
N LEU A 173 13.23 -10.14 -1.48
CA LEU A 173 13.34 -11.36 -0.67
C LEU A 173 12.09 -12.23 -0.80
N ARG A 174 10.90 -11.61 -0.82
CA ARG A 174 9.64 -12.31 -1.03
C ARG A 174 9.61 -13.04 -2.38
N TYR A 175 10.07 -12.42 -3.46
CA TYR A 175 10.07 -13.06 -4.77
C TYR A 175 11.13 -14.17 -4.87
N VAL A 176 12.32 -13.98 -4.30
CA VAL A 176 13.40 -14.96 -4.39
C VAL A 176 13.15 -16.15 -3.47
N ASN A 177 12.77 -15.93 -2.21
CA ASN A 177 12.57 -17.01 -1.24
C ASN A 177 11.36 -17.90 -1.56
N TYR A 178 10.40 -17.36 -2.32
CA TYR A 178 9.18 -18.05 -2.71
C TYR A 178 9.02 -18.07 -4.24
N GLU A 179 10.14 -18.15 -4.97
CA GLU A 179 10.19 -18.16 -6.45
C GLU A 179 9.21 -19.20 -7.00
N GLU A 180 9.35 -20.46 -6.56
CA GLU A 180 8.52 -21.57 -7.04
C GLU A 180 7.02 -21.33 -6.80
N GLN A 181 6.64 -20.88 -5.60
CA GLN A 181 5.24 -20.70 -5.23
C GLN A 181 4.61 -19.48 -5.89
N LYS A 182 5.43 -18.51 -6.33
CA LYS A 182 4.97 -17.32 -7.04
C LYS A 182 5.10 -17.44 -8.55
N ALA A 183 5.71 -18.51 -9.09
CA ALA A 183 5.96 -18.67 -10.53
C ALA A 183 4.68 -18.71 -11.39
N ASP A 184 3.57 -19.24 -10.86
CA ASP A 184 2.27 -19.18 -11.54
C ASP A 184 1.54 -17.87 -11.25
N HIS A 185 1.94 -16.82 -11.97
CA HIS A 185 1.49 -15.45 -11.77
C HIS A 185 0.88 -14.84 -13.04
N GLN A 186 0.32 -15.64 -13.95
CA GLN A 186 -0.22 -15.14 -15.23
C GLN A 186 -1.42 -14.19 -15.05
N GLN A 187 -2.10 -14.29 -13.90
CA GLN A 187 -3.24 -13.44 -13.51
C GLN A 187 -2.80 -12.12 -12.86
N TRP A 188 -1.51 -11.89 -12.69
CA TRP A 188 -1.01 -10.63 -12.14
C TRP A 188 -1.06 -9.54 -13.20
N ASP A 189 -1.13 -8.28 -12.75
CA ASP A 189 -0.97 -7.17 -13.67
C ASP A 189 0.46 -7.15 -14.24
N PRO A 190 0.69 -6.47 -15.37
CA PRO A 190 2.01 -6.46 -16.01
C PRO A 190 3.15 -5.96 -15.10
N VAL A 191 2.86 -5.07 -14.14
CA VAL A 191 3.88 -4.58 -13.19
C VAL A 191 4.30 -5.68 -12.24
N GLY A 192 3.37 -6.46 -11.69
CA GLY A 192 3.71 -7.59 -10.80
C GLY A 192 4.56 -8.64 -11.49
N ILE A 193 4.19 -8.99 -12.73
CA ILE A 193 4.94 -9.93 -13.56
C ILE A 193 6.37 -9.42 -13.80
N GLU A 194 6.51 -8.14 -14.14
CA GLU A 194 7.83 -7.55 -14.36
C GLU A 194 8.66 -7.51 -13.07
N LEU A 195 8.07 -7.12 -11.93
CA LEU A 195 8.79 -7.12 -10.65
C LEU A 195 9.30 -8.51 -10.27
N TYR A 196 8.47 -9.54 -10.43
CA TYR A 196 8.88 -10.93 -10.19
C TYR A 196 10.04 -11.33 -11.12
N LYS A 197 9.92 -11.05 -12.42
CA LYS A 197 10.96 -11.34 -13.42
C LYS A 197 12.27 -10.59 -13.12
N LEU A 198 12.20 -9.31 -12.76
CA LEU A 198 13.35 -8.51 -12.38
C LEU A 198 14.08 -9.14 -11.19
N ALA A 199 13.35 -9.56 -10.15
CA ALA A 199 13.94 -10.15 -8.95
C ALA A 199 14.54 -11.55 -9.21
N THR A 200 13.82 -12.42 -9.93
CA THR A 200 14.15 -13.86 -10.03
C THR A 200 15.04 -14.22 -11.22
N LYS A 201 15.04 -13.38 -12.27
CA LYS A 201 15.80 -13.62 -13.51
C LYS A 201 16.90 -12.60 -13.74
N GLN A 202 16.55 -11.32 -13.80
CA GLN A 202 17.50 -10.28 -14.22
C GLN A 202 18.50 -9.90 -13.13
N TYR A 203 18.01 -9.69 -11.91
CA TYR A 203 18.81 -9.30 -10.75
C TYR A 203 18.91 -10.42 -9.73
N ARG A 204 18.89 -11.67 -10.21
CA ARG A 204 19.05 -12.86 -9.37
C ARG A 204 20.38 -12.75 -8.62
N ASN A 205 20.32 -12.69 -7.29
CA ASN A 205 21.44 -12.47 -6.36
C ASN A 205 21.96 -11.03 -6.24
N ASN A 206 21.27 -10.03 -6.79
CA ASN A 206 21.65 -8.61 -6.66
C ASN A 206 20.45 -7.74 -6.24
N GLN A 207 20.11 -7.83 -4.95
CA GLN A 207 19.02 -7.05 -4.35
C GLN A 207 19.18 -5.55 -4.56
N ASN A 208 20.40 -5.02 -4.45
CA ASN A 208 20.67 -3.59 -4.60
C ASN A 208 20.38 -3.09 -6.02
N GLU A 209 20.71 -3.87 -7.05
CA GLU A 209 20.36 -3.53 -8.43
C GLU A 209 18.86 -3.59 -8.69
N PHE A 210 18.15 -4.58 -8.13
CA PHE A 210 16.69 -4.64 -8.18
C PHE A 210 16.06 -3.38 -7.57
N VAL A 211 16.49 -3.01 -6.36
CA VAL A 211 15.99 -1.82 -5.65
C VAL A 211 16.30 -0.57 -6.47
N GLY A 212 17.55 -0.39 -6.90
CA GLY A 212 17.96 0.76 -7.70
C GLY A 212 17.20 0.87 -9.03
N HIS A 213 16.93 -0.25 -9.71
CA HIS A 213 16.12 -0.27 -10.92
C HIS A 213 14.70 0.23 -10.65
N CYS A 214 14.03 -0.31 -9.63
CA CYS A 214 12.66 0.06 -9.29
C CYS A 214 12.55 1.54 -8.88
N LEU A 215 13.51 2.04 -8.08
CA LEU A 215 13.57 3.45 -7.68
C LEU A 215 13.70 4.39 -8.88
N ARG A 216 14.55 4.06 -9.86
CA ARG A 216 14.71 4.84 -11.09
C ARG A 216 13.45 4.81 -11.95
N LYS A 217 12.89 3.62 -12.20
CA LYS A 217 11.66 3.49 -13.02
C LYS A 217 10.46 4.21 -12.41
N ALA A 218 10.36 4.23 -11.08
CA ALA A 218 9.30 4.94 -10.36
C ALA A 218 9.58 6.43 -10.12
N GLY A 219 10.73 6.96 -10.56
CA GLY A 219 11.11 8.37 -10.42
C GLY A 219 11.38 8.83 -8.99
N ILE A 220 11.83 7.93 -8.11
CA ILE A 220 12.14 8.20 -6.69
C ILE A 220 13.61 8.61 -6.48
N SER A 221 14.53 7.95 -7.19
CA SER A 221 15.93 8.36 -7.23
C SER A 221 16.14 9.38 -8.34
N ASP A 222 16.99 10.38 -8.08
CA ASP A 222 17.49 11.24 -9.15
C ASP A 222 18.42 10.39 -10.02
N CYS A 223 18.26 10.51 -11.34
CA CYS A 223 19.00 9.73 -12.33
C CYS A 223 20.51 9.97 -12.26
#